data_AF-A0A382FBY0-F1
#
_entry.id   AF-A0A382FBY0-F1
#
_cell.length_a   1.000
_cell.length_b   1.000
_cell.length_c   1.000
_cell.angle_alpha   90.00
_cell.angle_beta   90.00
_cell.angle_gamma   90.00
#
_symmetry.space_group_name_H-M   'P 1'
#
loop_
_entity.id
_entity.type
_entity.pdbx_description
1 polymer ?
#
loop_
_entity_poly.entity_id
_entity_poly.type
_entity_poly.pdbx_seq_one_letter_code
_entity_poly.pdbx_strand_id
1 'polypeptide(L)'
;PSLNMYRMWSFGHNRVHHGFTSVRGMDYVWIPLTPQEYYARQWHQRLFYRIKRWPFTCAAHYLVDIWFNNMIRYNPGKDPKKRAYYRNNKLLSLSFFIAFSGLAYFSAGGVMGVISAVILPFIVFNYVIALFVYLHHTHPEIPFFYERSEWNHVIGNLHCSTMVRCSKLGEIFTHNIMVHVPHHVDVRIPFYHLKHAYEDLKKQYSDQMFEYRFRWSTIWGIFKQCKLYDYRLGKWYTFSEGRNVLHC
;
A
#
# COMPACT_ATOMS: atom_id res chain seq x y z
N PRO A 1 15.44 7.57 5.75
CA PRO A 1 14.66 7.18 6.95
C PRO A 1 13.17 7.07 6.61
N SER A 2 12.48 5.99 7.01
CA SER A 2 11.06 5.80 6.66
C SER A 2 10.11 6.75 7.38
N LEU A 3 10.53 7.32 8.52
CA LEU A 3 9.74 8.20 9.40
C LEU A 3 8.32 7.67 9.70
N ASN A 4 8.11 6.37 9.56
CA ASN A 4 6.86 5.71 9.92
C ASN A 4 6.74 5.67 11.43
N MET A 5 5.55 6.01 11.92
CA MET A 5 5.23 5.83 13.33
C MET A 5 4.84 4.37 13.55
N TYR A 6 5.81 3.57 14.00
CA TYR A 6 5.71 2.11 14.13
C TYR A 6 4.38 1.61 14.71
N ARG A 7 3.85 2.22 15.77
CA ARG A 7 2.62 1.75 16.42
C ARG A 7 1.39 1.93 15.53
N MET A 8 1.33 3.02 14.77
CA MET A 8 0.22 3.29 13.84
C MET A 8 0.40 2.48 12.56
N TRP A 9 1.63 2.36 12.06
CA TRP A 9 1.92 1.47 10.95
C TRP A 9 1.55 0.03 11.30
N SER A 10 1.95 -0.49 12.47
CA SER A 10 1.64 -1.85 12.90
C SER A 10 0.14 -2.07 13.11
N PHE A 11 -0.57 -1.12 13.73
CA PHE A 11 -2.03 -1.20 13.84
C PHE A 11 -2.70 -1.26 12.46
N GLY A 12 -2.33 -0.31 11.60
CA GLY A 12 -2.90 -0.16 10.27
C GLY A 12 -2.58 -1.32 9.33
N HIS A 13 -1.33 -1.75 9.28
CA HIS A 13 -0.90 -2.88 8.48
C HIS A 13 -1.42 -4.19 9.10
N ASN A 14 -1.04 -4.56 10.33
CA ASN A 14 -1.29 -5.91 10.86
C ASN A 14 -2.75 -6.16 11.27
N ARG A 15 -3.50 -5.15 11.73
CA ARG A 15 -4.88 -5.37 12.20
C ARG A 15 -5.93 -4.93 11.20
N VAL A 16 -5.69 -3.82 10.50
CA VAL A 16 -6.67 -3.28 9.55
C VAL A 16 -6.48 -3.92 8.18
N HIS A 17 -5.34 -3.70 7.53
CA HIS A 17 -5.09 -4.22 6.19
C HIS A 17 -5.11 -5.75 6.17
N HIS A 18 -4.26 -6.44 6.94
CA HIS A 18 -4.26 -7.92 7.01
C HIS A 18 -5.58 -8.53 7.52
N GLY A 19 -6.37 -7.79 8.31
CA GLY A 19 -7.65 -8.29 8.84
C GLY A 19 -8.82 -8.16 7.85
N PHE A 20 -8.70 -7.25 6.88
CA PHE A 20 -9.79 -6.79 6.04
C PHE A 20 -9.34 -6.46 4.60
N THR A 21 -8.27 -7.10 4.10
CA THR A 21 -7.63 -6.82 2.82
C THR A 21 -8.65 -6.64 1.70
N SER A 22 -8.57 -5.52 0.98
CA SER A 22 -9.43 -5.18 -0.15
C SER A 22 -10.92 -4.95 0.17
N VAL A 23 -11.32 -4.95 1.45
CA VAL A 23 -12.69 -4.61 1.87
C VAL A 23 -12.83 -3.11 2.06
N ARG A 24 -13.72 -2.50 1.27
CA ARG A 24 -14.00 -1.08 1.32
C ARG A 24 -14.52 -0.64 2.69
N GLY A 25 -14.06 0.52 3.16
CA GLY A 25 -14.51 1.11 4.44
C GLY A 25 -13.85 0.49 5.68
N MET A 26 -13.14 -0.62 5.50
CA MET A 26 -12.33 -1.25 6.56
C MET A 26 -10.85 -1.11 6.22
N ASP A 27 -10.43 -1.64 5.07
CA ASP A 27 -9.10 -1.38 4.53
C ASP A 27 -9.06 -0.01 3.83
N TYR A 28 -7.89 0.60 3.83
CA TYR A 28 -7.61 1.89 3.20
C TYR A 28 -6.44 1.82 2.21
N VAL A 29 -5.83 0.65 2.04
CA VAL A 29 -4.75 0.41 1.10
C VAL A 29 -5.31 0.31 -0.32
N TRP A 30 -4.99 1.30 -1.17
CA TRP A 30 -5.33 1.33 -2.59
C TRP A 30 -6.80 1.09 -2.99
N ILE A 31 -7.75 1.26 -2.06
CA ILE A 31 -9.19 1.13 -2.33
C ILE A 31 -9.58 2.00 -3.54
N PRO A 32 -10.12 1.39 -4.62
CA PRO A 32 -10.51 2.13 -5.82
C PRO A 32 -11.83 2.87 -5.65
N LEU A 33 -11.96 3.96 -6.41
CA LEU A 33 -13.25 4.63 -6.60
C LEU A 33 -14.05 3.91 -7.69
N THR A 34 -15.36 3.92 -7.56
CA THR A 34 -16.25 3.57 -8.67
C THR A 34 -16.25 4.66 -9.73
N PRO A 35 -16.67 4.37 -10.97
CA PRO A 35 -16.86 5.42 -11.97
C PRO A 35 -17.77 6.55 -11.49
N GLN A 36 -18.90 6.21 -10.87
CA GLN A 36 -19.88 7.16 -10.33
C GLN A 36 -19.20 8.09 -9.30
N GLU A 37 -18.46 7.53 -8.35
CA GLU A 37 -17.78 8.28 -7.29
C GLU A 37 -16.66 9.16 -7.81
N TYR A 38 -15.92 8.68 -8.81
CA TYR A 38 -14.84 9.46 -9.41
C TYR A 38 -15.38 10.65 -10.20
N TYR A 39 -16.44 10.45 -11.01
CA TYR A 39 -16.99 11.51 -11.86
C TYR A 39 -17.87 12.51 -11.10
N ALA A 40 -18.43 12.14 -9.94
CA ALA A 40 -19.12 13.07 -9.03
C ALA A 40 -18.17 14.05 -8.29
N ARG A 41 -16.86 13.77 -8.27
CA ARG A 41 -15.87 14.61 -7.56
C ARG A 41 -15.50 15.87 -8.34
N GLN A 42 -15.11 16.91 -7.60
CA GLN A 42 -14.55 18.14 -8.16
C GLN A 42 -13.23 17.86 -8.93
N TRP A 43 -12.87 18.76 -9.84
CA TRP A 43 -11.73 18.56 -10.73
C TRP A 43 -10.39 18.33 -10.00
N HIS A 44 -10.14 19.05 -8.89
CA HIS A 44 -8.89 18.91 -8.12
C HIS A 44 -8.80 17.58 -7.37
N GLN A 45 -9.93 17.07 -6.85
CA GLN A 45 -10.00 15.75 -6.22
C GLN A 45 -9.74 14.64 -7.24
N ARG A 46 -10.28 14.78 -8.46
CA ARG A 46 -10.02 13.86 -9.58
C ARG A 46 -8.56 13.90 -10.01
N LEU A 47 -7.97 15.10 -10.13
CA LEU A 47 -6.54 15.28 -10.43
C LEU A 47 -5.67 14.62 -9.38
N PHE A 48 -5.95 14.85 -8.10
CA PHE A 48 -5.18 14.26 -7.01
C PHE A 48 -5.28 12.72 -6.97
N TYR A 49 -6.46 12.16 -7.26
CA TYR A 49 -6.63 10.73 -7.44
C TYR A 49 -5.80 10.18 -8.61
N ARG A 50 -5.73 10.89 -9.74
CA ARG A 50 -4.88 10.53 -10.88
C ARG A 50 -3.40 10.53 -10.54
N ILE A 51 -2.93 11.54 -9.81
CA ILE A 51 -1.53 11.65 -9.33
C ILE A 51 -1.18 10.42 -8.49
N LYS A 52 -2.03 10.03 -7.54
CA LYS A 52 -1.82 8.81 -6.74
C LYS A 52 -1.77 7.54 -7.57
N ARG A 53 -2.56 7.46 -8.65
CA ARG A 53 -2.63 6.27 -9.53
C ARG A 53 -1.73 6.36 -10.77
N TRP A 54 -0.63 7.11 -10.71
CA TRP A 54 0.36 7.15 -11.79
C TRP A 54 1.70 6.60 -11.28
N PRO A 55 2.41 5.75 -12.05
CA PRO A 55 3.54 4.99 -11.54
C PRO A 55 4.62 5.86 -10.90
N PHE A 56 4.97 7.02 -11.47
CA PHE A 56 6.05 7.84 -10.92
C PHE A 56 5.63 8.81 -9.80
N THR A 57 4.32 8.97 -9.56
CA THR A 57 3.78 9.84 -8.48
C THR A 57 2.97 9.06 -7.45
N CYS A 58 3.01 7.72 -7.50
CA CYS A 58 2.27 6.85 -6.58
C CYS A 58 2.69 7.02 -5.12
N ALA A 59 3.89 7.58 -4.86
CA ALA A 59 4.34 8.02 -3.55
C ALA A 59 3.31 8.92 -2.83
N ALA A 60 2.53 9.71 -3.59
CA ALA A 60 1.49 10.56 -3.04
C ALA A 60 0.41 9.77 -2.28
N HIS A 61 0.13 8.52 -2.66
CA HIS A 61 -0.81 7.67 -1.91
C HIS A 61 -0.25 7.35 -0.53
N TYR A 62 0.98 6.84 -0.47
CA TYR A 62 1.56 6.49 0.83
C TYR A 62 1.81 7.72 1.70
N LEU A 63 2.32 8.82 1.14
CA LEU A 63 2.54 10.06 1.89
C LEU A 63 1.24 10.61 2.49
N VAL A 64 0.17 10.69 1.70
CA VAL A 64 -1.07 11.36 2.12
C VAL A 64 -2.02 10.42 2.83
N ASP A 65 -2.35 9.28 2.22
CA ASP A 65 -3.35 8.38 2.78
C ASP A 65 -2.78 7.57 3.94
N ILE A 66 -1.55 7.05 3.81
CA ILE A 66 -0.98 6.13 4.79
C ILE A 66 -0.26 6.91 5.90
N TRP A 67 0.78 7.66 5.58
CA TRP A 67 1.62 8.36 6.54
C TRP A 67 0.90 9.55 7.19
N PHE A 68 0.33 10.47 6.40
CA PHE A 68 -0.32 11.65 6.98
C PHE A 68 -1.68 11.33 7.61
N ASN A 69 -2.63 10.77 6.85
CA ASN A 69 -3.99 10.55 7.35
C ASN A 69 -4.05 9.40 8.38
N ASN A 70 -3.41 8.26 8.12
CA ASN A 70 -3.52 7.07 8.96
C ASN A 70 -2.40 6.89 10.00
N MET A 71 -1.35 7.74 10.02
CA MET A 71 -0.38 7.75 11.13
C MET A 71 -0.32 9.09 11.86
N ILE A 72 -0.05 10.21 11.18
CA ILE A 72 0.04 11.53 11.83
C ILE A 72 -1.29 11.95 12.42
N ARG A 73 -2.37 11.88 11.63
CA ARG A 73 -3.71 12.29 12.04
C ARG A 73 -4.48 11.20 12.79
N TYR A 74 -3.91 10.01 12.92
CA TYR A 74 -4.53 8.91 13.64
C TYR A 74 -4.95 9.31 15.06
N ASN A 75 -6.21 9.02 15.40
CA ASN A 75 -6.80 9.31 16.69
C ASN A 75 -7.42 8.02 17.27
N PRO A 76 -6.89 7.46 18.37
CA PRO A 76 -7.40 6.23 18.98
C PRO A 76 -8.67 6.41 19.82
N GLY A 77 -9.33 7.58 19.74
CA GLY A 77 -10.53 7.89 20.53
C GLY A 77 -10.22 8.50 21.90
N LYS A 78 -11.13 8.33 22.86
CA LYS A 78 -11.10 9.03 24.16
C LYS A 78 -10.26 8.35 25.25
N ASP A 79 -9.90 7.07 25.08
CA ASP A 79 -9.12 6.30 26.06
C ASP A 79 -7.74 6.95 26.33
N PRO A 80 -7.47 7.44 27.56
CA PRO A 80 -6.22 8.12 27.88
C PRO A 80 -4.97 7.24 27.70
N LYS A 81 -5.06 5.94 28.03
CA LYS A 81 -3.92 5.01 27.92
C LYS A 81 -3.56 4.80 26.46
N LYS A 82 -4.55 4.57 25.59
CA LYS A 82 -4.32 4.47 24.14
C LYS A 82 -3.80 5.77 23.55
N ARG A 83 -4.36 6.91 23.92
CA ARG A 83 -3.88 8.23 23.46
C ARG A 83 -2.41 8.44 23.81
N ALA A 84 -2.00 8.17 25.04
CA ALA A 84 -0.61 8.25 25.46
C ALA A 84 0.28 7.27 24.68
N TYR A 85 -0.18 6.02 24.50
CA TYR A 85 0.53 4.98 23.76
C TYR A 85 0.86 5.43 22.32
N TYR A 86 -0.11 5.93 21.55
CA TYR A 86 0.15 6.37 20.18
C TYR A 86 0.86 7.72 20.11
N ARG A 87 0.53 8.68 21.00
CA ARG A 87 1.22 9.98 21.08
C ARG A 87 2.71 9.83 21.33
N ASN A 88 3.12 8.97 22.27
CA ASN A 88 4.53 8.79 22.60
C ASN A 88 5.33 8.25 21.40
N ASN A 89 4.72 7.42 20.54
CA ASN A 89 5.39 6.98 19.31
C ASN A 89 5.45 8.07 18.23
N LYS A 90 4.44 8.96 18.12
CA LYS A 90 4.55 10.17 17.28
C LYS A 90 5.70 11.07 17.75
N LEU A 91 5.80 11.30 19.06
CA LEU A 91 6.86 12.11 19.65
C LEU A 91 8.23 11.47 19.42
N LEU A 92 8.37 10.16 19.58
CA LEU A 92 9.62 9.46 19.28
C LEU A 92 10.04 9.64 17.81
N SER A 93 9.12 9.46 16.86
CA SER A 93 9.40 9.68 15.44
C SER A 93 9.76 11.14 15.12
N LEU A 94 9.10 12.10 15.78
CA LEU A 94 9.41 13.53 15.64
C LEU A 94 10.78 13.87 16.23
N SER A 95 11.11 13.37 17.42
CA SER A 95 12.42 13.55 18.04
C SER A 95 13.53 12.95 17.18
N PHE A 96 13.31 11.76 16.61
CA PHE A 96 14.25 11.17 15.66
C PHE A 96 14.43 12.04 14.41
N PHE A 97 13.34 12.54 13.82
CA PHE A 97 13.40 13.44 12.67
C PHE A 97 14.22 14.70 12.99
N ILE A 98 13.92 15.38 14.10
CA ILE A 98 14.63 16.61 14.51
C ILE A 98 16.10 16.32 14.79
N ALA A 99 16.41 15.28 15.57
CA ALA A 99 17.78 14.94 15.92
C ALA A 99 18.60 14.55 14.69
N PHE A 100 18.04 13.74 13.80
CA PHE A 100 18.74 13.30 12.59
C PHE A 100 18.89 14.42 11.55
N SER A 101 17.89 15.30 11.42
CA SER A 101 18.00 16.53 10.63
C SER A 101 19.03 17.49 11.21
N GLY A 102 19.08 17.66 12.53
CA GLY A 102 20.11 18.46 13.19
C GLY A 102 21.50 17.90 12.92
N LEU A 103 21.70 16.60 13.11
CA LEU A 103 22.95 15.93 12.79
C LEU A 103 23.35 16.16 11.32
N ALA A 104 22.46 15.88 10.37
CA ALA A 104 22.71 16.08 8.95
C ALA A 104 23.02 17.55 8.60
N TYR A 105 22.37 18.50 9.26
CA TYR A 105 22.65 19.92 9.07
C TYR A 105 24.07 20.27 9.51
N PHE A 106 24.49 19.85 10.69
CA PHE A 106 25.80 20.19 11.23
C PHE A 106 26.95 19.36 10.66
N SER A 107 26.70 18.14 10.18
CA SER A 107 27.76 17.22 9.70
C SER A 107 27.84 17.04 8.19
N ALA A 108 26.80 17.40 7.43
CA ALA A 108 26.69 17.06 5.99
C ALA A 108 26.36 18.27 5.09
N GLY A 109 26.77 19.47 5.48
CA GLY A 109 26.66 20.66 4.61
C GLY A 109 25.35 21.44 4.74
N GLY A 110 24.85 21.60 5.98
CA GLY A 110 23.70 22.45 6.26
C GLY A 110 22.39 21.91 5.67
N VAL A 111 21.62 22.81 5.06
CA VAL A 111 20.31 22.47 4.45
C VAL A 111 20.43 21.34 3.42
N MET A 112 21.49 21.34 2.61
CA MET A 112 21.69 20.29 1.60
C MET A 112 21.96 18.92 2.23
N GLY A 113 22.59 18.89 3.40
CA GLY A 113 22.74 17.68 4.22
C GLY A 113 21.38 17.15 4.66
N VAL A 114 20.49 18.02 5.15
CA VAL A 114 19.12 17.63 5.55
C VAL A 114 18.32 17.09 4.37
N ILE A 115 18.38 17.77 3.21
CA ILE A 115 17.67 17.35 2.01
C ILE A 115 18.16 15.96 1.58
N SER A 116 19.47 15.78 1.49
CA SER A 116 20.09 14.55 0.95
C SER A 116 20.00 13.36 1.91
N ALA A 117 20.14 13.57 3.23
CA ALA A 117 20.17 12.50 4.22
C ALA A 117 18.79 12.17 4.81
N VAL A 118 17.86 13.13 4.85
CA VAL A 118 16.56 12.96 5.52
C VAL A 118 15.41 13.00 4.52
N ILE A 119 15.25 14.10 3.79
CA ILE A 119 14.06 14.35 2.96
C ILE A 119 14.03 13.44 1.73
N LEU A 120 15.11 13.41 0.95
CA LEU A 120 15.18 12.60 -0.27
C LEU A 120 15.01 11.09 0.04
N PRO A 121 15.71 10.50 1.03
CA PRO A 121 15.50 9.08 1.34
C PRO A 121 14.11 8.78 1.91
N PHE A 122 13.47 9.74 2.59
CA PHE A 122 12.08 9.61 3.01
C PHE A 122 11.14 9.57 1.79
N ILE A 123 11.29 10.47 0.82
CA ILE A 123 10.49 10.48 -0.42
C ILE A 123 10.71 9.19 -1.21
N VAL A 124 11.98 8.76 -1.37
CA VAL A 124 12.32 7.50 -2.06
C VAL A 124 11.70 6.30 -1.35
N PHE A 125 11.77 6.24 -0.02
CA PHE A 125 11.10 5.17 0.74
C PHE A 125 9.60 5.16 0.47
N ASN A 126 8.93 6.31 0.54
CA ASN A 126 7.49 6.44 0.28
C ASN A 126 7.12 6.00 -1.14
N TYR A 127 7.95 6.33 -2.12
CA TYR A 127 7.76 5.88 -3.50
C TYR A 127 7.86 4.36 -3.61
N VAL A 128 8.95 3.77 -3.11
CA VAL A 128 9.20 2.33 -3.21
C VAL A 128 8.10 1.54 -2.51
N ILE A 129 7.72 1.93 -1.28
CA ILE A 129 6.69 1.22 -0.54
C ILE A 129 5.30 1.41 -1.17
N ALA A 130 4.98 2.60 -1.70
CA ALA A 130 3.73 2.81 -2.44
C ALA A 130 3.63 1.90 -3.66
N LEU A 131 4.72 1.81 -4.43
CA LEU A 131 4.80 0.96 -5.61
C LEU A 131 4.65 -0.52 -5.26
N PHE A 132 5.37 -1.02 -4.25
CA PHE A 132 5.28 -2.43 -3.85
C PHE A 132 3.87 -2.77 -3.39
N VAL A 133 3.31 -1.97 -2.48
CA VAL A 133 1.97 -2.21 -1.96
C VAL A 133 0.91 -2.10 -3.07
N TYR A 134 1.10 -1.22 -4.06
CA TYR A 134 0.23 -1.18 -5.24
C TYR A 134 0.30 -2.49 -6.03
N LEU A 135 1.51 -2.97 -6.34
CA LEU A 135 1.69 -4.21 -7.10
C LEU A 135 1.17 -5.44 -6.33
N HIS A 136 1.31 -5.44 -5.01
CA HIS A 136 0.81 -6.51 -4.14
C HIS A 136 -0.71 -6.61 -4.12
N HIS A 137 -1.44 -5.50 -4.32
CA HIS A 137 -2.88 -5.45 -4.08
C HIS A 137 -3.70 -4.93 -5.25
N THR A 138 -3.06 -4.59 -6.38
CA THR A 138 -3.74 -4.06 -7.56
C THR A 138 -3.30 -4.81 -8.79
N HIS A 139 -4.23 -5.56 -9.36
CA HIS A 139 -4.11 -6.25 -10.65
C HIS A 139 -5.52 -6.49 -11.20
N PRO A 140 -5.72 -6.59 -12.53
CA PRO A 140 -7.03 -6.91 -13.10
C PRO A 140 -7.73 -8.14 -12.50
N GLU A 141 -6.94 -9.14 -12.09
CA GLU A 141 -7.42 -10.39 -11.48
C GLU A 141 -7.64 -10.32 -9.96
N ILE A 142 -7.29 -9.21 -9.31
CA ILE A 142 -7.38 -9.08 -7.84
C ILE A 142 -8.68 -8.36 -7.47
N PRO A 143 -9.54 -8.99 -6.64
CA PRO A 143 -10.84 -8.44 -6.30
C PRO A 143 -10.75 -7.37 -5.20
N PHE A 144 -11.72 -6.46 -5.22
CA PHE A 144 -12.07 -5.58 -4.11
C PHE A 144 -13.54 -5.77 -3.76
N PHE A 145 -13.87 -5.65 -2.48
CA PHE A 145 -15.20 -5.97 -1.96
C PHE A 145 -15.88 -4.72 -1.43
N TYR A 146 -17.17 -4.59 -1.72
CA TYR A 146 -17.95 -3.48 -1.20
C TYR A 146 -18.47 -3.81 0.20
N GLU A 147 -19.00 -5.04 0.36
CA GLU A 147 -19.50 -5.52 1.64
C GLU A 147 -18.58 -6.57 2.26
N ARG A 148 -18.55 -6.60 3.59
CA ARG A 148 -17.79 -7.62 4.34
C ARG A 148 -18.39 -9.02 4.22
N SER A 149 -19.68 -9.13 3.93
CA SER A 149 -20.40 -10.40 3.71
C SER A 149 -19.87 -11.19 2.52
N GLU A 150 -19.34 -10.50 1.51
CA GLU A 150 -18.74 -11.06 0.29
C GLU A 150 -17.30 -11.57 0.52
N TRP A 151 -16.75 -11.31 1.70
CA TRP A 151 -15.35 -11.56 2.04
C TRP A 151 -15.23 -12.54 3.21
N ASN A 152 -14.22 -13.40 3.16
CA ASN A 152 -13.79 -14.20 4.31
C ASN A 152 -12.25 -14.22 4.39
N HIS A 153 -11.71 -14.73 5.50
CA HIS A 153 -10.26 -14.72 5.75
C HIS A 153 -9.45 -15.50 4.72
N VAL A 154 -10.01 -16.56 4.12
CA VAL A 154 -9.32 -17.34 3.07
C VAL A 154 -9.18 -16.48 1.82
N ILE A 155 -10.26 -15.84 1.37
CA ILE A 155 -10.26 -14.92 0.22
C ILE A 155 -9.30 -13.74 0.50
N GLY A 156 -9.40 -13.13 1.67
CA GLY A 156 -8.55 -12.02 2.08
C GLY A 156 -7.06 -12.33 2.05
N ASN A 157 -6.68 -13.48 2.59
CA ASN A 157 -5.28 -13.83 2.75
C ASN A 157 -4.66 -14.41 1.47
N LEU A 158 -5.45 -15.10 0.63
CA LEU A 158 -4.92 -15.82 -0.55
C LEU A 158 -5.24 -15.12 -1.88
N HIS A 159 -6.46 -14.62 -2.07
CA HIS A 159 -6.93 -14.07 -3.36
C HIS A 159 -6.76 -12.56 -3.50
N CYS A 160 -6.71 -11.82 -2.39
CA CYS A 160 -6.66 -10.35 -2.40
C CYS A 160 -5.23 -9.79 -2.54
N SER A 161 -4.25 -10.65 -2.82
CA SER A 161 -2.87 -10.25 -3.01
C SER A 161 -2.20 -11.00 -4.14
N THR A 162 -1.19 -10.37 -4.73
CA THR A 162 -0.42 -10.93 -5.84
C THR A 162 0.94 -11.44 -5.39
N MET A 163 1.49 -12.31 -6.22
CA MET A 163 2.86 -12.78 -6.15
C MET A 163 3.63 -12.22 -7.34
N VAL A 164 4.63 -11.38 -7.08
CA VAL A 164 5.44 -10.76 -8.15
C VAL A 164 6.82 -11.39 -8.18
N ARG A 165 7.06 -12.25 -9.17
CA ARG A 165 8.36 -12.90 -9.36
C ARG A 165 9.37 -11.93 -9.97
N CYS A 166 10.42 -11.63 -9.23
CA CYS A 166 11.51 -10.75 -9.68
C CYS A 166 12.71 -11.57 -10.17
N SER A 167 13.76 -10.90 -10.67
CA SER A 167 15.06 -11.56 -10.84
C SER A 167 15.62 -11.99 -9.48
N LYS A 168 16.55 -12.95 -9.45
CA LYS A 168 17.17 -13.41 -8.19
C LYS A 168 17.75 -12.24 -7.36
N LEU A 169 18.42 -11.30 -8.02
CA LEU A 169 18.93 -10.08 -7.37
C LEU A 169 17.78 -9.19 -6.88
N GLY A 170 16.74 -8.99 -7.68
CA GLY A 170 15.56 -8.22 -7.28
C GLY A 170 14.89 -8.81 -6.04
N GLU A 171 14.75 -10.12 -5.97
CA GLU A 171 14.20 -10.79 -4.79
C GLU A 171 15.10 -10.61 -3.56
N ILE A 172 16.44 -10.64 -3.71
CA ILE A 172 17.36 -10.36 -2.61
C ILE A 172 17.20 -8.92 -2.10
N PHE A 173 17.23 -7.93 -2.99
CA PHE A 173 17.12 -6.51 -2.60
C PHE A 173 15.76 -6.15 -2.02
N THR A 174 14.71 -6.83 -2.44
CA THR A 174 13.36 -6.67 -1.90
C THR A 174 13.10 -7.55 -0.68
N HIS A 175 14.10 -8.27 -0.16
CA HIS A 175 13.94 -9.21 0.95
C HIS A 175 12.82 -10.23 0.69
N ASN A 176 12.66 -10.70 -0.55
CA ASN A 176 11.57 -11.55 -1.00
C ASN A 176 10.16 -11.01 -0.72
N ILE A 177 9.95 -9.75 -0.33
CA ILE A 177 8.61 -9.26 0.07
C ILE A 177 7.60 -9.28 -1.08
N MET A 178 8.08 -9.29 -2.32
CA MET A 178 7.25 -9.46 -3.52
C MET A 178 6.60 -10.85 -3.60
N VAL A 179 7.08 -11.81 -2.78
CA VAL A 179 6.43 -13.09 -2.47
C VAL A 179 5.48 -12.85 -1.28
N HIS A 180 4.35 -12.21 -1.58
CA HIS A 180 3.57 -11.49 -0.57
C HIS A 180 2.39 -12.28 0.02
N VAL A 181 1.80 -13.25 -0.70
CA VAL A 181 0.67 -14.04 -0.19
C VAL A 181 0.96 -14.70 1.17
N PRO A 182 2.12 -15.36 1.40
CA PRO A 182 2.41 -15.95 2.71
C PRO A 182 2.45 -14.92 3.84
N HIS A 183 2.89 -13.70 3.56
CA HIS A 183 2.90 -12.61 4.52
C HIS A 183 1.47 -12.18 4.93
N HIS A 184 0.50 -12.32 4.03
CA HIS A 184 -0.93 -12.16 4.34
C HIS A 184 -1.51 -13.30 5.16
N VAL A 185 -1.03 -14.53 4.92
CA VAL A 185 -1.42 -15.68 5.73
C VAL A 185 -0.92 -15.53 7.17
N ASP A 186 0.34 -15.13 7.35
CA ASP A 186 0.90 -14.82 8.67
C ASP A 186 2.07 -13.83 8.58
N VAL A 187 1.84 -12.62 9.09
CA VAL A 187 2.83 -11.52 9.14
C VAL A 187 4.07 -11.83 9.99
N ARG A 188 4.07 -12.93 10.75
CA ARG A 188 5.22 -13.38 11.55
C ARG A 188 6.19 -14.22 10.74
N ILE A 189 5.82 -14.68 9.54
CA ILE A 189 6.71 -15.42 8.66
C ILE A 189 7.87 -14.50 8.27
N PRO A 190 9.12 -14.86 8.61
CA PRO A 190 10.26 -14.01 8.29
C PRO A 190 10.51 -14.00 6.78
N PHE A 191 11.08 -12.90 6.29
CA PHE A 191 11.27 -12.64 4.87
C PHE A 191 12.08 -13.72 4.12
N TYR A 192 12.97 -14.43 4.82
CA TYR A 192 13.79 -15.52 4.28
C TYR A 192 13.03 -16.85 4.17
N HIS A 193 11.84 -16.99 4.79
CA HIS A 193 10.97 -18.16 4.65
C HIS A 193 9.78 -17.94 3.71
N LEU A 194 9.54 -16.72 3.22
CA LEU A 194 8.38 -16.42 2.35
C LEU A 194 8.30 -17.35 1.14
N LYS A 195 9.43 -17.65 0.49
CA LYS A 195 9.46 -18.55 -0.67
C LYS A 195 9.03 -19.97 -0.30
N HIS A 196 9.58 -20.53 0.77
CA HIS A 196 9.21 -21.87 1.21
C HIS A 196 7.73 -21.95 1.60
N ALA A 197 7.25 -20.98 2.39
CA ALA A 197 5.84 -20.90 2.78
C ALA A 197 4.91 -20.79 1.55
N TYR A 198 5.31 -20.05 0.52
CA TYR A 198 4.55 -19.99 -0.72
C TYR A 198 4.48 -21.33 -1.45
N GLU A 199 5.62 -22.05 -1.59
CA GLU A 199 5.61 -23.36 -2.24
C GLU A 199 4.74 -24.37 -1.49
N ASP A 200 4.65 -24.27 -0.16
CA ASP A 200 3.73 -25.10 0.63
C ASP A 200 2.27 -24.73 0.42
N LEU A 201 1.93 -23.43 0.43
CA LEU A 201 0.56 -22.97 0.13
C LEU A 201 0.13 -23.36 -1.29
N LYS A 202 1.04 -23.28 -2.26
CA LYS A 202 0.74 -23.57 -3.67
C LYS A 202 0.34 -25.01 -3.93
N LYS A 203 0.78 -25.96 -3.10
CA LYS A 203 0.37 -27.37 -3.21
C LYS A 203 -1.15 -27.56 -3.05
N GLN A 204 -1.80 -26.70 -2.28
CA GLN A 204 -3.22 -26.84 -1.94
C GLN A 204 -4.10 -25.71 -2.50
N TYR A 205 -3.56 -24.51 -2.68
CA TYR A 205 -4.33 -23.31 -2.99
C TYR A 205 -3.86 -22.61 -4.29
N SER A 206 -3.34 -23.36 -5.26
CA SER A 206 -2.78 -22.75 -6.48
C SER A 206 -3.81 -22.02 -7.34
N ASP A 207 -5.06 -22.48 -7.35
CA ASP A 207 -6.23 -21.86 -8.01
C ASP A 207 -6.68 -20.56 -7.34
N GLN A 208 -6.22 -20.33 -6.10
CA GLN A 208 -6.60 -19.22 -5.24
C GLN A 208 -5.57 -18.10 -5.20
N MET A 209 -4.43 -18.27 -5.87
CA MET A 209 -3.30 -17.35 -5.79
C MET A 209 -2.93 -16.85 -7.18
N PHE A 210 -2.72 -15.55 -7.30
CA PHE A 210 -2.33 -14.94 -8.55
C PHE A 210 -0.83 -14.61 -8.58
N GLU A 211 -0.11 -15.15 -9.56
CA GLU A 211 1.32 -14.93 -9.76
C GLU A 211 1.61 -14.32 -11.13
N TYR A 212 2.49 -13.31 -11.17
CA TYR A 212 3.03 -12.77 -12.41
C TYR A 212 4.51 -12.39 -12.27
N ARG A 213 5.19 -12.23 -13.40
CA ARG A 213 6.61 -11.83 -13.42
C ARG A 213 6.76 -10.31 -13.52
N PHE A 214 7.69 -9.76 -12.74
CA PHE A 214 8.07 -8.36 -12.84
C PHE A 214 8.57 -8.03 -14.25
N ARG A 215 7.85 -7.16 -14.95
CA ARG A 215 8.26 -6.51 -16.19
C ARG A 215 7.71 -5.08 -16.16
N TRP A 216 8.51 -4.12 -16.61
CA TRP A 216 8.08 -2.72 -16.66
C TRP A 216 6.84 -2.53 -17.54
N SER A 217 6.72 -3.28 -18.64
CA SER A 217 5.52 -3.28 -19.49
C SER A 217 4.27 -3.78 -18.76
N THR A 218 4.37 -4.85 -17.97
CA THR A 218 3.27 -5.37 -17.16
C THR A 218 2.85 -4.35 -16.11
N ILE A 219 3.79 -3.76 -15.38
CA ILE A 219 3.52 -2.72 -14.37
C ILE A 219 2.81 -1.53 -15.00
N TRP A 220 3.31 -1.07 -16.15
CA TRP A 220 2.67 0.00 -16.91
C TRP A 220 1.23 -0.34 -17.30
N GLY A 221 1.00 -1.58 -17.76
CA GLY A 221 -0.33 -2.11 -18.07
C GLY A 221 -1.27 -2.10 -16.87
N ILE A 222 -0.82 -2.59 -15.72
CA ILE A 222 -1.61 -2.59 -14.47
C ILE A 222 -1.97 -1.16 -14.07
N PHE A 223 -1.00 -0.24 -14.06
CA PHE A 223 -1.29 1.16 -13.77
C PHE A 223 -2.27 1.73 -14.78
N LYS A 224 -2.13 1.46 -16.09
CA LYS A 224 -3.03 1.97 -17.13
C LYS A 224 -4.46 1.47 -16.91
N GLN A 225 -4.65 0.18 -16.62
CA GLN A 225 -5.96 -0.46 -16.49
C GLN A 225 -6.64 -0.15 -15.15
N CYS A 226 -5.92 -0.24 -14.03
CA CYS A 226 -6.54 -0.28 -12.70
C CYS A 226 -6.80 1.14 -12.14
N LYS A 227 -7.70 1.89 -12.77
CA LYS A 227 -8.03 3.28 -12.38
C LYS A 227 -9.29 3.37 -11.54
N LEU A 228 -10.35 2.72 -12.00
CA LEU A 228 -11.68 2.70 -11.40
C LEU A 228 -12.13 1.25 -11.29
N TYR A 229 -13.03 0.97 -10.35
CA TYR A 229 -13.46 -0.40 -10.09
C TYR A 229 -14.97 -0.51 -9.98
N ASP A 230 -15.52 -1.54 -10.63
CA ASP A 230 -16.89 -1.98 -10.43
C ASP A 230 -16.89 -3.13 -9.43
N TYR A 231 -17.38 -2.85 -8.22
CA TYR A 231 -17.46 -3.84 -7.15
C TYR A 231 -18.48 -4.93 -7.41
N ARG A 232 -19.52 -4.68 -8.22
CA ARG A 232 -20.55 -5.68 -8.53
C ARG A 232 -20.05 -6.69 -9.54
N LEU A 233 -19.29 -6.22 -10.53
CA LEU A 233 -18.75 -7.06 -11.60
C LEU A 233 -17.33 -7.57 -11.32
N GLY A 234 -16.70 -7.08 -10.25
CA GLY A 234 -15.31 -7.39 -9.93
C GLY A 234 -14.30 -6.85 -10.97
N LYS A 235 -14.67 -5.81 -11.73
CA LYS A 235 -13.95 -5.40 -12.95
C LYS A 235 -13.24 -4.05 -12.81
N TRP A 236 -12.01 -3.99 -13.30
CA TRP A 236 -11.25 -2.76 -13.44
C TRP A 236 -11.52 -2.02 -14.76
N TYR A 237 -11.60 -0.69 -14.65
CA TYR A 237 -11.72 0.22 -15.79
C TYR A 237 -10.59 1.25 -15.81
N THR A 238 -10.17 1.60 -17.01
CA THR A 238 -9.51 2.88 -17.29
C THR A 238 -10.47 4.05 -17.01
N PHE A 239 -9.94 5.27 -16.91
CA PHE A 239 -10.80 6.45 -16.76
C PHE A 239 -11.76 6.64 -17.95
N SER A 240 -11.36 6.28 -19.17
CA SER A 240 -12.19 6.43 -20.36
C SER A 240 -13.32 5.41 -20.37
N GLU A 241 -13.01 4.14 -20.11
CA GLU A 241 -14.03 3.09 -20.00
C GLU A 241 -15.04 3.43 -18.91
N GLY A 242 -14.57 3.84 -17.73
CA GLY A 242 -15.47 4.25 -16.64
C GLY A 242 -16.37 5.44 -17.00
N ARG A 243 -15.95 6.33 -17.92
CA ARG A 243 -16.84 7.38 -18.43
C ARG A 243 -17.97 6.79 -19.26
N ASN A 244 -17.62 5.87 -20.16
CA ASN A 244 -18.58 5.27 -21.09
C ASN A 244 -19.64 4.47 -20.34
N VAL A 245 -19.26 3.75 -19.28
CA VAL A 245 -20.21 3.00 -18.43
C VAL A 245 -21.24 3.91 -17.72
N LEU A 246 -20.95 5.19 -17.51
CA LEU A 246 -21.93 6.13 -16.93
C LEU A 246 -22.94 6.69 -17.93
N HIS A 247 -22.64 6.59 -19.23
CA HIS A 247 -23.47 7.12 -20.30
C HIS A 247 -24.31 6.03 -21.00
N CYS A 248 -24.10 4.76 -20.64
CA CYS A 248 -24.94 3.62 -21.01
C CYS A 248 -25.99 3.37 -19.93
#